data_AF-A0A8C4KGS6-F1
#
_entry.id   AF-A0A8C4KGS6-F1
#
_cell.length_a   1.000
_cell.length_b   1.000
_cell.length_c   1.000
_cell.angle_alpha   90.00
_cell.angle_beta   90.00
_cell.angle_gamma   90.00
#
_symmetry.space_group_name_H-M   'P 1'
#
loop_
_entity.id
_entity.type
_entity.pdbx_description
1 polymer ?
#
loop_
_entity_poly.entity_id
_entity_poly.type
_entity_poly.pdbx_seq_one_letter_code
_entity_poly.pdbx_strand_id
1 'polypeptide(L)'
;MVKAEEGLSLEPQHELRFKEPFTDVVTINLKLSNPTDRNVCFKVKTTAPCRYCVRPNSAIIDAGTSINVSVMLQPFDYDPNEKSKRKFMV
;
A
#
# COMPACT_ATOMS: atom_id res chain seq x y z
N MET A 1 -4.27 -10.77 24.71
CA MET A 1 -4.17 -10.85 23.23
C MET A 1 -3.36 -9.65 22.77
N VAL A 2 -2.17 -9.90 22.21
CA VAL A 2 -1.24 -8.85 21.80
C VAL A 2 -1.87 -8.09 20.63
N LYS A 3 -2.37 -6.89 20.89
CA LYS A 3 -2.79 -5.93 19.87
C LYS A 3 -1.52 -5.62 19.08
N ALA A 4 -1.47 -5.99 17.80
CA ALA A 4 -0.36 -5.64 16.93
C ALA A 4 -0.09 -4.14 17.09
N GLU A 5 1.15 -3.75 17.33
CA GLU A 5 1.57 -2.37 17.47
C GLU A 5 1.17 -1.58 16.22
N GLU A 6 -0.02 -0.98 16.23
CA GLU A 6 -0.47 0.01 15.25
C GLU A 6 0.28 1.32 15.50
N GLY A 7 1.57 1.31 15.19
CA GLY A 7 2.44 2.50 15.30
C GLY A 7 2.32 3.44 14.10
N LEU A 8 1.60 3.06 13.04
CA LEU A 8 1.46 3.85 11.82
C LEU A 8 -0.01 4.03 11.44
N SER A 9 -0.37 5.27 11.11
CA SER A 9 -1.68 5.62 10.55
C SER A 9 -1.62 5.55 9.02
N LEU A 10 -2.56 4.81 8.42
CA LEU A 10 -2.67 4.60 6.98
C LEU A 10 -3.75 5.49 6.36
N GLU A 11 -3.43 6.17 5.25
CA GLU A 11 -4.40 6.90 4.43
C GLU A 11 -4.24 6.52 2.95
N PRO A 12 -5.24 5.86 2.32
CA PRO A 12 -6.50 5.36 2.89
C PRO A 12 -6.33 4.14 3.81
N GLN A 13 -7.20 4.00 4.82
CA GLN A 13 -7.06 2.99 5.89
C GLN A 13 -7.53 1.58 5.50
N HIS A 14 -8.56 1.46 4.66
CA HIS A 14 -9.26 0.19 4.45
C HIS A 14 -8.99 -0.45 3.08
N GLU A 15 -8.89 0.36 2.02
CA GLU A 15 -8.72 -0.14 0.65
C GLU A 15 -8.05 0.88 -0.27
N LEU A 16 -7.32 0.36 -1.26
CA LEU A 16 -6.76 1.13 -2.38
C LEU A 16 -7.59 0.82 -3.63
N ARG A 17 -8.22 1.84 -4.21
CA ARG A 17 -9.10 1.69 -5.38
C ARG A 17 -8.41 2.17 -6.65
N PHE A 18 -8.02 1.22 -7.51
CA PHE A 18 -7.49 1.51 -8.84
C PHE A 18 -8.64 1.78 -9.80
N LYS A 19 -8.56 2.89 -10.53
CA LYS A 19 -9.53 3.25 -11.56
C LYS A 19 -8.99 2.84 -12.92
N GLU A 20 -9.90 2.41 -13.77
CA GLU A 20 -9.65 2.15 -15.19
C GLU A 20 -9.21 3.44 -15.93
N PRO A 21 -8.47 3.32 -17.05
CA PRO A 21 -8.12 2.09 -17.77
C PRO A 21 -6.94 1.30 -17.16
N PHE A 22 -7.01 -0.03 -17.18
CA PHE A 22 -5.93 -0.94 -16.75
C PHE A 22 -4.99 -1.36 -17.90
N THR A 23 -5.02 -0.61 -19.01
CA THR A 23 -4.16 -0.78 -20.17
C THR A 23 -2.73 -0.30 -19.92
N ASP A 24 -2.57 0.57 -18.94
CA ASP A 24 -1.30 1.20 -18.55
C ASP A 24 -1.07 1.05 -17.04
N VAL A 25 0.11 1.45 -16.58
CA VAL A 25 0.44 1.41 -15.15
C VAL A 25 -0.43 2.41 -14.39
N VAL A 26 -1.24 1.91 -13.45
CA VAL A 26 -2.07 2.76 -12.58
C VAL A 26 -1.39 2.91 -11.22
N THR A 27 -1.14 4.14 -10.80
CA THR A 27 -0.46 4.44 -9.52
C THR A 27 -1.44 5.01 -8.50
N ILE A 28 -1.38 4.52 -7.26
CA ILE A 28 -2.06 5.10 -6.09
C ILE A 28 -1.04 5.35 -4.99
N ASN A 29 -1.21 6.46 -4.29
CA ASN A 29 -0.42 6.77 -3.11
C ASN A 29 -1.12 6.28 -1.85
N LEU A 30 -0.40 5.49 -1.05
CA LEU A 30 -0.73 5.15 0.31
C LEU A 30 0.17 5.96 1.23
N LYS A 31 -0.42 6.86 2.02
CA LYS A 31 0.32 7.66 3.00
C LYS A 31 0.41 6.88 4.31
N LEU A 32 1.63 6.73 4.81
CA LEU A 32 1.93 6.16 6.11
C LEU A 32 2.41 7.30 7.00
N SER A 33 1.74 7.51 8.14
CA SER A 33 2.09 8.55 9.10
C SER A 33 2.50 7.90 10.41
N ASN A 34 3.60 8.33 11.00
CA ASN A 34 4.07 7.85 12.29
C ASN A 34 3.69 8.85 13.40
N PRO A 35 2.56 8.63 14.12
CA PRO A 35 2.17 9.48 15.24
C PRO A 35 3.01 9.25 16.51
N THR A 36 3.96 8.32 16.51
CA THR A 36 4.75 7.99 17.71
C THR A 36 5.99 8.87 17.84
N ASP A 37 6.57 8.93 19.04
CA ASP A 37 7.82 9.64 19.34
C ASP A 37 9.08 8.80 19.05
N ARG A 38 8.95 7.71 18.27
CA ARG A 38 10.05 6.80 17.95
C ARG A 38 10.07 6.51 16.45
N ASN A 39 11.24 6.13 15.94
CA ASN A 39 11.36 5.72 14.55
C ASN A 39 10.73 4.34 14.34
N VAL A 40 9.89 4.22 13.31
CA VAL A 40 9.18 2.98 12.99
C VAL A 40 9.60 2.50 11.61
N CYS A 41 9.95 1.22 11.50
CA CYS A 41 10.24 0.57 10.22
C CYS A 41 8.95 -0.07 9.67
N PHE A 42 8.67 0.08 8.38
CA PHE A 42 7.56 -0.61 7.72
C PHE A 42 8.04 -1.50 6.58
N LYS A 43 7.24 -2.51 6.23
CA LYS A 43 7.46 -3.37 5.06
C LYS A 43 6.15 -3.79 4.42
N VAL A 44 5.88 -3.28 3.23
CA VAL A 44 4.69 -3.63 2.47
C VAL A 44 4.84 -5.01 1.84
N LYS A 45 3.82 -5.85 2.03
CA LYS A 45 3.69 -7.17 1.40
C LYS A 45 2.42 -7.23 0.57
N THR A 46 2.53 -7.82 -0.63
CA THR A 46 1.40 -8.08 -1.51
C THR A 46 1.29 -9.57 -1.79
N THR A 47 0.06 -10.05 -1.96
CA THR A 47 -0.23 -11.43 -2.38
C THR A 47 -0.12 -11.61 -3.90
N ALA A 48 0.13 -10.54 -4.66
CA ALA A 48 0.29 -10.57 -6.10
C ALA A 48 1.53 -9.75 -6.55
N PRO A 49 2.76 -10.19 -6.24
CA PRO A 49 3.99 -9.44 -6.52
C PRO A 49 4.26 -9.23 -8.02
N CYS A 50 3.71 -10.08 -8.91
CA CYS A 50 3.81 -9.88 -10.35
C CYS A 50 2.89 -8.77 -10.87
N ARG A 51 1.78 -8.46 -10.17
CA ARG A 51 0.79 -7.46 -10.62
C ARG A 51 1.02 -6.10 -9.99
N TYR A 52 1.67 -6.03 -8.83
CA TYR A 52 1.84 -4.78 -8.09
C TYR A 52 3.31 -4.49 -7.81
N CYS A 53 3.75 -3.30 -8.22
CA CYS A 53 5.03 -2.73 -7.82
C CYS A 53 4.78 -1.73 -6.68
N VAL A 54 5.52 -1.84 -5.59
CA VAL A 54 5.41 -0.92 -4.44
C VAL A 54 6.73 -0.18 -4.24
N ARG A 55 6.69 1.15 -4.17
CA ARG A 55 7.87 1.99 -3.92
C ARG A 55 7.57 3.16 -2.97
N PRO A 56 8.35 3.32 -1.88
CA PRO A 56 9.29 2.34 -1.31
C PRO A 56 8.56 1.10 -0.76
N ASN A 57 9.15 -0.09 -0.91
CA ASN A 57 8.57 -1.33 -0.36
C ASN A 57 8.85 -1.50 1.15
N SER A 58 9.91 -0.87 1.64
CA SER A 58 10.28 -0.78 3.05
C SER A 58 11.06 0.49 3.29
N ALA A 59 10.81 1.16 4.41
CA ALA A 59 11.58 2.31 4.83
C ALA A 59 11.42 2.50 6.35
N ILE A 60 12.18 3.46 6.88
CA ILE A 60 12.04 3.97 8.24
C ILE A 60 11.24 5.27 8.15
N ILE A 61 10.27 5.46 9.03
CA ILE A 61 9.52 6.71 9.19
C ILE A 61 9.92 7.29 10.53
N ASP A 62 10.51 8.49 10.50
CA ASP A 62 10.90 9.19 11.71
C ASP A 62 9.68 9.59 12.54
N ALA A 63 9.90 9.79 13.84
CA ALA A 63 8.87 10.23 14.78
C ALA A 63 8.12 11.48 14.28
N GLY A 64 6.78 11.44 14.28
CA GLY A 64 5.94 12.55 13.84
C GLY A 64 5.92 12.84 12.33
N THR A 65 6.59 12.02 11.51
CA THR A 65 6.68 12.24 10.05
C THR A 65 5.71 11.36 9.26
N SER A 66 5.63 11.60 7.95
CA SER A 66 4.83 10.78 7.04
C SER A 66 5.58 10.51 5.74
N ILE A 67 5.29 9.38 5.12
CA ILE A 67 5.84 8.98 3.82
C ILE A 67 4.72 8.53 2.89
N ASN A 68 4.87 8.83 1.60
CA ASN A 68 3.98 8.33 0.56
C ASN A 68 4.59 7.08 -0.09
N VAL A 69 3.86 5.99 -0.01
CA VAL A 69 4.15 4.74 -0.70
C VAL A 69 3.34 4.68 -1.98
N SER A 70 4.02 4.64 -3.12
CA SER A 70 3.40 4.46 -4.43
C SER A 70 3.15 2.98 -4.69
N VAL A 71 1.88 2.61 -4.80
CA VAL A 71 1.44 1.28 -5.25
C VAL A 71 1.03 1.38 -6.70
N MET A 72 1.78 0.71 -7.56
CA MET A 72 1.61 0.70 -9.01
C MET A 72 1.04 -0.65 -9.44
N LEU A 73 -0.16 -0.65 -10.01
CA LEU A 73 -0.76 -1.80 -10.67
C LEU A 73 -0.21 -1.88 -12.09
N GLN A 74 0.45 -2.98 -12.42
CA GLN A 74 0.92 -3.29 -13.76
C GLN A 74 -0.28 -3.55 -14.69
N PRO A 75 -0.17 -3.19 -15.98
CA PRO A 75 -1.24 -3.43 -16.95
C PRO A 75 -1.56 -4.92 -17.09
N PHE A 76 -2.83 -5.23 -17.28
CA PHE A 76 -3.31 -6.60 -17.46
C PHE A 76 -4.61 -6.61 -18.29
N ASP A 77 -4.89 -7.72 -18.97
CA ASP A 77 -6.18 -7.95 -19.62
C ASP A 77 -7.28 -8.02 -18.55
N TYR A 78 -8.02 -6.92 -18.41
CA TYR A 78 -9.11 -6.80 -17.45
C TYR A 78 -10.39 -7.40 -18.05
N ASP A 79 -10.84 -8.53 -17.50
CA ASP A 79 -12.16 -9.07 -17.76
C ASP A 79 -13.16 -8.55 -16.72
N PRO A 80 -14.23 -7.82 -17.11
CA PRO A 80 -15.20 -7.25 -16.16
C PRO A 80 -16.01 -8.31 -15.40
N ASN A 81 -15.96 -9.59 -15.79
CA ASN A 81 -16.55 -10.70 -15.02
C ASN A 81 -15.61 -11.18 -13.89
N GLU A 82 -14.32 -10.85 -13.93
CA GLU A 82 -13.34 -11.25 -12.91
C GLU A 82 -13.33 -10.23 -11.75
N LYS A 83 -14.12 -10.48 -10.70
CA LYS A 83 -14.09 -9.69 -9.45
C LYS A 83 -12.84 -10.00 -8.62
N SER A 84 -11.66 -9.57 -9.08
CA SER A 84 -10.38 -9.78 -8.40
C SER A 84 -10.20 -8.83 -7.19
N LYS A 85 -10.74 -9.19 -6.01
CA LYS A 85 -10.42 -8.50 -4.74
C LYS A 85 -9.04 -8.94 -4.23
N ARG A 86 -8.00 -8.13 -4.46
CA ARG A 86 -6.63 -8.41 -3.96
C ARG A 86 -6.39 -7.71 -2.63
N LYS A 87 -5.64 -8.36 -1.73
CA LYS A 87 -5.34 -7.84 -0.38
C LYS A 87 -3.88 -7.38 -0.29
N PHE A 88 -3.67 -6.22 0.32
CA PHE A 88 -2.36 -5.69 0.72
C PHE A 88 -2.22 -5.78 2.24
N MET A 89 -1.00 -6.07 2.71
CA MET A 89 -0.65 -6.00 4.14
C MET A 89 0.51 -5.03 4.27
N VAL A 90 0.40 -4.11 5.22
CA VAL A 90 1.44 -3.14 5.58
C VAL A 90 1.88 -3.42 7.01
#